data_AF-A0A970PN30-F1
#
_entry.id   AF-A0A970PN30-F1
#
_cell.length_a   1.000
_cell.length_b   1.000
_cell.length_c   1.000
_cell.angle_alpha   90.00
_cell.angle_beta   90.00
_cell.angle_gamma   90.00
#
_symmetry.space_group_name_H-M   'P 1'
#
loop_
_entity.id
_entity.type
_entity.pdbx_description
1 polymer ?
#
loop_
_entity_poly.entity_id
_entity_poly.type
_entity_poly.pdbx_seq_one_letter_code
_entity_poly.pdbx_strand_id
1 'polypeptide(L)'
;MKRAGMILLLILLLISPWTGLAVSGESLDALSLKELEALRQEVDAQIRLLRLEDAQGYLDAGDGEEFARNPQAHLLGKVKLEGDILKAMEAGQEFRYFVSLAANPGRVFLVDYTPGDGQELLLSGDAVRVYGVFEGLSAFDGQDPLASGAPVIAASLVLPSLPEKTPLQAEPYAASRGDPAPLGVTAKYKGSYWSGYAAFEMEMVLALRGQAALARAQEMTKYNVAPLKTQEYLLVWLRVKALEAPEGKADISEGDFSFVSASGAEYLPHYLLNSTETLRNLFEGGEQTALIACIIDKGDKPLIVYQPRSESPLWFDPNSRHVLDLSARQFSPIQQNGASPDVPRIKALLAEMGFLRKLDSSDKLSSAVRSALAEYQKALGLKASGEADEETQRLLLSGVYPPGLER
;
A
#
# COMPACT_ATOMS: atom_id res chain seq x y z
N MET A 1 -58.31 2.50 28.00
CA MET A 1 -57.87 1.09 27.90
C MET A 1 -57.06 0.93 26.62
N LYS A 2 -55.75 0.60 26.75
CA LYS A 2 -54.85 -0.10 25.79
C LYS A 2 -54.82 0.46 24.34
N ARG A 3 -53.74 0.99 23.75
CA ARG A 3 -52.29 0.81 23.91
C ARG A 3 -51.59 2.11 23.45
N ALA A 4 -50.80 2.70 24.33
CA ALA A 4 -49.78 3.71 24.00
C ALA A 4 -48.45 3.12 24.43
N GLY A 5 -47.50 3.00 23.50
CA GLY A 5 -46.19 2.39 23.78
C GLY A 5 -45.73 1.46 22.67
N MET A 6 -45.46 2.00 21.46
CA MET A 6 -44.56 1.37 20.49
C MET A 6 -44.14 2.33 19.37
N ILE A 7 -43.98 3.63 19.65
CA ILE A 7 -43.44 4.61 18.68
C ILE A 7 -42.60 5.62 19.46
N LEU A 8 -41.57 5.15 20.16
CA LEU A 8 -40.55 6.02 20.75
C LEU A 8 -39.29 5.20 21.09
N LEU A 9 -38.75 4.45 20.13
CA LEU A 9 -37.43 3.82 20.29
C LEU A 9 -36.61 3.73 19.00
N LEU A 10 -36.98 4.48 17.96
CA LEU A 10 -36.29 4.47 16.66
C LEU A 10 -35.69 5.82 16.25
N ILE A 11 -35.70 6.84 17.11
CA ILE A 11 -35.25 8.21 16.79
C ILE A 11 -34.09 8.69 17.69
N LEU A 12 -33.52 7.83 18.55
CA LEU A 12 -32.48 8.22 19.52
C LEU A 12 -31.13 7.51 19.35
N LEU A 13 -30.80 7.11 18.11
CA LEU A 13 -29.46 6.62 17.72
C LEU A 13 -28.80 7.47 16.63
N LEU A 14 -29.23 8.73 16.47
CA LEU A 14 -28.74 9.66 15.44
C LEU A 14 -27.64 10.63 15.93
N ILE A 15 -26.94 10.36 17.03
CA ILE A 15 -25.87 11.27 17.49
C ILE A 15 -24.70 10.48 18.08
N SER A 16 -23.78 10.03 17.21
CA SER A 16 -22.34 9.78 17.44
C SER A 16 -21.69 9.30 16.12
N PRO A 17 -20.43 9.67 15.84
CA PRO A 17 -19.91 9.73 14.47
C PRO A 17 -19.61 8.33 13.92
N TRP A 18 -20.29 7.97 12.85
CA TRP A 18 -19.89 6.87 11.99
C TRP A 18 -18.66 7.32 11.19
N THR A 19 -17.49 6.79 11.53
CA THR A 19 -16.41 6.67 10.56
C THR A 19 -16.87 5.65 9.51
N GLY A 20 -17.18 6.16 8.32
CA GLY A 20 -17.80 5.40 7.24
C GLY A 20 -16.93 4.26 6.75
N LEU A 21 -17.50 3.05 6.77
CA LEU A 21 -17.22 2.04 5.77
C LEU A 21 -18.09 2.38 4.56
N ALA A 22 -17.45 2.83 3.48
CA ALA A 22 -18.08 2.84 2.17
C ALA A 22 -18.28 1.38 1.75
N VAL A 23 -19.44 0.82 2.07
CA VAL A 23 -19.96 -0.36 1.38
C VAL A 23 -20.35 0.12 0.00
N SER A 24 -19.54 -0.19 -1.01
CA SER A 24 -19.98 -0.12 -2.40
C SER A 24 -21.23 -0.98 -2.54
N GLY A 25 -22.32 -0.36 -2.97
CA GLY A 25 -23.60 -1.03 -3.21
C GLY A 25 -23.51 -1.92 -4.44
N GLU A 26 -22.82 -3.05 -4.34
CA GLU A 26 -22.97 -4.15 -5.28
C GLU A 26 -24.35 -4.79 -5.05
N SER A 27 -25.13 -4.91 -6.13
CA SER A 27 -26.41 -5.61 -6.08
C SER A 27 -26.15 -7.09 -5.76
N LEU A 28 -26.79 -7.62 -4.71
CA LEU A 28 -26.74 -9.04 -4.35
C LEU A 28 -27.14 -9.95 -5.53
N ASP A 29 -27.94 -9.44 -6.47
CA ASP A 29 -28.40 -10.15 -7.66
C ASP A 29 -27.30 -10.39 -8.71
N ALA A 30 -26.16 -9.70 -8.60
CA ALA A 30 -25.04 -9.82 -9.53
C ALA A 30 -23.97 -10.86 -9.10
N LEU A 31 -24.08 -11.39 -7.87
CA LEU A 31 -23.13 -12.35 -7.31
C LEU A 31 -23.49 -13.77 -7.71
N SER A 32 -22.49 -14.57 -8.08
CA SER A 32 -22.62 -16.01 -8.25
C SER A 32 -22.92 -16.70 -6.92
N LEU A 33 -23.45 -17.93 -6.96
CA LEU A 33 -23.74 -18.72 -5.76
C LEU A 33 -22.52 -18.86 -4.84
N LYS A 34 -21.34 -19.06 -5.43
CA LYS A 34 -20.07 -19.18 -4.69
C LYS A 34 -19.69 -17.87 -3.99
N GLU A 35 -19.93 -16.73 -4.63
CA GLU A 35 -19.67 -15.41 -4.04
C GLU A 35 -20.67 -15.07 -2.94
N LEU A 36 -21.94 -15.45 -3.09
CA LEU A 36 -22.96 -15.34 -2.05
C LEU A 36 -22.65 -16.22 -0.83
N GLU A 37 -22.15 -17.43 -1.04
CA GLU A 37 -21.72 -18.33 0.03
C GLU A 37 -20.51 -17.77 0.79
N ALA A 38 -19.51 -17.23 0.08
CA ALA A 38 -18.36 -16.57 0.69
C ALA A 38 -18.77 -15.31 1.48
N LEU A 39 -19.65 -14.48 0.92
CA LEU A 39 -20.17 -13.28 1.60
C LEU A 39 -20.97 -13.64 2.84
N ARG A 40 -21.77 -14.71 2.78
CA ARG A 40 -22.49 -15.22 3.96
C ARG A 40 -21.52 -15.67 5.04
N GLN A 41 -20.49 -16.44 4.69
CA GLN A 41 -19.44 -16.86 5.64
C GLN A 41 -18.73 -15.65 6.28
N GLU A 42 -18.50 -14.58 5.51
CA GLU A 42 -17.93 -13.31 6.00
C GLU A 42 -18.83 -12.61 7.00
N VAL A 43 -20.11 -12.43 6.66
CA VAL A 43 -21.07 -11.78 7.56
C VAL A 43 -21.26 -12.60 8.83
N ASP A 44 -21.33 -13.93 8.73
CA ASP A 44 -21.44 -14.83 9.89
C ASP A 44 -20.18 -14.75 10.78
N ALA A 45 -18.98 -14.67 10.19
CA ALA A 45 -17.73 -14.49 10.92
C ALA A 45 -17.66 -13.13 11.63
N GLN A 46 -18.08 -12.04 10.96
CA GLN A 46 -18.13 -10.71 11.54
C GLN A 46 -19.14 -10.61 12.69
N ILE A 47 -20.32 -11.21 12.54
CA ILE A 47 -21.33 -11.26 13.62
C ILE A 47 -20.77 -12.00 14.84
N ARG A 48 -20.03 -13.09 14.64
CA ARG A 48 -19.40 -13.85 15.74
C ARG A 48 -18.30 -13.04 16.42
N LEU A 49 -17.46 -12.35 15.65
CA LEU A 49 -16.43 -11.46 16.20
C LEU A 49 -17.06 -10.33 17.03
N LEU A 50 -18.15 -9.72 16.55
CA LEU A 50 -18.88 -8.65 17.25
C LEU A 50 -19.60 -9.13 18.52
N ARG A 51 -19.93 -10.41 18.62
CA ARG A 51 -20.51 -11.03 19.82
C ARG A 51 -19.48 -11.41 20.86
N LEU A 52 -18.19 -11.35 20.51
CA LEU A 52 -17.11 -11.61 21.44
C LEU A 52 -16.97 -10.38 22.36
N GLU A 53 -17.32 -10.53 23.64
CA GLU A 53 -17.53 -9.41 24.58
C GLU A 53 -16.31 -8.48 24.78
N ASP A 54 -15.13 -8.81 24.25
CA ASP A 54 -13.87 -8.07 24.40
C ASP A 54 -12.93 -8.15 23.16
N ALA A 55 -13.44 -7.99 21.93
CA ALA A 55 -12.60 -8.10 20.71
C ALA A 55 -11.37 -7.15 20.68
N GLN A 56 -11.36 -6.06 21.45
CA GLN A 56 -10.26 -5.08 21.51
C GLN A 56 -9.12 -5.46 22.47
N GLY A 57 -9.26 -6.53 23.26
CA GLY A 57 -8.29 -6.90 24.31
C GLY A 57 -7.31 -8.01 23.96
N TYR A 58 -7.35 -8.54 22.73
CA TYR A 58 -6.47 -9.64 22.29
C TYR A 58 -5.17 -9.09 21.70
N LEU A 59 -4.04 -9.59 22.21
CA LEU A 59 -2.71 -9.25 21.71
C LEU A 59 -2.29 -10.23 20.60
N ASP A 60 -1.65 -9.74 19.55
CA ASP A 60 -1.16 -10.61 18.48
C ASP A 60 -0.02 -11.51 18.99
N ALA A 61 -0.06 -12.79 18.62
CA ALA A 61 0.97 -13.76 18.99
C ALA A 61 2.31 -13.52 18.28
N GLY A 62 2.33 -12.70 17.22
CA GLY A 62 3.52 -12.41 16.43
C GLY A 62 4.15 -13.70 15.89
N ASP A 63 5.43 -13.91 16.17
CA ASP A 63 6.17 -15.12 15.78
C ASP A 63 6.02 -16.31 16.76
N GLY A 64 5.34 -16.11 17.89
CA GLY A 64 5.13 -17.08 18.95
C GLY A 64 6.36 -17.44 19.79
N GLU A 65 7.53 -16.81 19.59
CA GLU A 65 8.75 -17.10 20.37
C GLU A 65 8.61 -16.65 21.82
N GLU A 66 7.96 -15.51 22.07
CA GLU A 66 7.83 -14.97 23.43
C GLU A 66 6.97 -15.88 24.32
N PHE A 67 5.90 -16.45 23.75
CA PHE A 67 5.05 -17.45 24.40
C PHE A 67 5.82 -18.75 24.71
N ALA A 68 6.74 -19.15 23.83
CA ALA A 68 7.56 -20.35 24.02
C ALA A 68 8.70 -20.16 25.04
N ARG A 69 9.35 -18.98 25.04
CA ARG A 69 10.55 -18.71 25.86
C ARG A 69 10.23 -18.07 27.20
N ASN A 70 9.15 -17.30 27.29
CA ASN A 70 8.73 -16.60 28.51
C ASN A 70 7.23 -16.81 28.79
N PRO A 71 6.74 -18.07 28.90
CA PRO A 71 5.32 -18.37 29.02
C PRO A 71 4.67 -17.74 30.26
N GLN A 72 5.42 -17.52 31.34
CA GLN A 72 4.88 -16.97 32.58
C GLN A 72 4.40 -15.53 32.44
N ALA A 73 5.03 -14.73 31.58
CA ALA A 73 4.63 -13.34 31.34
C ALA A 73 3.29 -13.22 30.58
N HIS A 74 2.92 -14.28 29.86
CA HIS A 74 1.76 -14.31 28.97
C HIS A 74 0.61 -15.17 29.51
N LEU A 75 0.80 -15.82 30.66
CA LEU A 75 -0.16 -16.74 31.25
C LEU A 75 -1.50 -16.03 31.51
N LEU A 76 -2.59 -16.65 31.06
CA LEU A 76 -3.95 -16.10 31.09
C LEU A 76 -4.14 -14.82 30.26
N GLY A 77 -3.15 -14.45 29.44
CA GLY A 77 -3.25 -13.34 28.49
C GLY A 77 -4.17 -13.69 27.34
N LYS A 78 -4.96 -12.70 26.89
CA LYS A 78 -5.78 -12.80 25.68
C LYS A 78 -4.89 -12.69 24.45
N VAL A 79 -4.93 -13.70 23.59
CA VAL A 79 -4.07 -13.85 22.43
C VAL A 79 -4.88 -14.04 21.15
N LYS A 80 -4.49 -13.32 20.10
CA LYS A 80 -4.94 -13.50 18.73
C LYS A 80 -3.79 -14.12 17.94
N LEU A 81 -4.07 -15.15 17.13
CA LEU A 81 -3.10 -15.66 16.16
C LEU A 81 -3.73 -15.98 14.82
N GLU A 82 -2.91 -16.01 13.78
CA GLU A 82 -3.29 -16.41 12.42
C GLU A 82 -2.36 -17.53 11.95
N GLY A 83 -2.91 -18.51 11.25
CA GLY A 83 -2.12 -19.68 10.85
C GLY A 83 -2.92 -20.74 10.11
N ASP A 84 -2.25 -21.82 9.76
CA ASP A 84 -2.85 -22.97 9.06
C ASP A 84 -3.02 -24.15 10.01
N ILE A 85 -4.16 -24.84 9.93
CA ILE A 85 -4.38 -26.07 10.68
C ILE A 85 -3.54 -27.18 10.06
N LEU A 86 -2.56 -27.69 10.80
CA LEU A 86 -1.78 -28.86 10.43
C LEU A 86 -2.51 -30.17 10.73
N LYS A 87 -3.25 -30.19 11.83
CA LYS A 87 -3.89 -31.39 12.38
C LYS A 87 -5.03 -30.99 13.29
N ALA A 88 -6.13 -31.74 13.26
CA ALA A 88 -7.22 -31.63 14.21
C ALA A 88 -7.37 -32.97 14.96
N MET A 89 -7.59 -32.91 16.26
CA MET A 89 -7.81 -34.07 17.11
C MET A 89 -9.07 -33.88 17.94
N GLU A 90 -9.93 -34.89 17.97
CA GLU A 90 -11.11 -34.90 18.83
C GLU A 90 -10.71 -35.29 20.27
N ALA A 91 -11.13 -34.48 21.23
CA ALA A 91 -10.89 -34.67 22.66
C ALA A 91 -12.23 -34.55 23.41
N GLY A 92 -13.15 -35.48 23.16
CA GLY A 92 -14.49 -35.46 23.75
C GLY A 92 -15.42 -34.49 23.03
N GLN A 93 -15.89 -33.43 23.71
CA GLN A 93 -16.68 -32.36 23.08
C GLN A 93 -15.81 -31.22 22.54
N GLU A 94 -14.50 -31.27 22.78
CA GLU A 94 -13.54 -30.25 22.38
C GLU A 94 -12.68 -30.78 21.22
N PHE A 95 -12.22 -29.87 20.39
CA PHE A 95 -11.25 -30.15 19.34
C PHE A 95 -9.93 -29.46 19.68
N ARG A 96 -8.85 -30.23 19.59
CA ARG A 96 -7.49 -29.71 19.65
C ARG A 96 -6.95 -29.54 18.24
N TYR A 97 -6.74 -28.29 17.83
CA TYR A 97 -6.13 -27.93 16.57
C TYR A 97 -4.64 -27.64 16.76
N PHE A 98 -3.82 -28.15 15.85
CA PHE A 98 -2.41 -27.83 15.74
C PHE A 98 -2.30 -26.75 14.68
N VAL A 99 -2.06 -25.51 15.12
CA VAL A 99 -2.04 -24.34 14.23
C VAL A 99 -0.60 -23.90 14.02
N SER A 100 -0.15 -23.95 12.78
CA SER A 100 1.12 -23.40 12.33
C SER A 100 0.98 -21.90 12.14
N LEU A 101 1.77 -21.09 12.83
CA LEU A 101 1.67 -19.63 12.72
C LEU A 101 2.01 -19.14 11.29
N ALA A 102 1.22 -18.22 10.77
CA ALA A 102 1.48 -17.58 9.48
C ALA A 102 2.81 -16.79 9.49
N ALA A 103 3.12 -16.10 10.58
CA ALA A 103 4.37 -15.34 10.75
C ALA A 103 5.61 -16.22 11.00
N ASN A 104 5.40 -17.48 11.41
CA ASN A 104 6.46 -18.46 11.66
C ASN A 104 5.94 -19.89 11.50
N PRO A 105 5.97 -20.46 10.27
CA PRO A 105 5.39 -21.79 10.02
C PRO A 105 6.07 -22.93 10.80
N GLY A 106 7.26 -22.70 11.35
CA GLY A 106 7.93 -23.66 12.23
C GLY A 106 7.39 -23.68 13.66
N ARG A 107 6.54 -22.71 14.03
CA ARG A 107 5.96 -22.56 15.36
C ARG A 107 4.52 -23.04 15.38
N VAL A 108 4.26 -24.05 16.19
CA VAL A 108 2.93 -24.66 16.35
C VAL A 108 2.32 -24.29 17.69
N PHE A 109 1.05 -23.88 17.65
CA PHE A 109 0.20 -23.67 18.81
C PHE A 109 -0.82 -24.81 18.89
N LEU A 110 -1.09 -25.26 20.11
CA LEU A 110 -2.20 -26.16 20.42
C LEU A 110 -3.40 -25.31 20.79
N VAL A 111 -4.49 -25.45 20.05
CA VAL A 111 -5.68 -24.64 20.20
C VAL A 111 -6.83 -25.55 20.59
N ASP A 112 -7.27 -25.44 21.85
CA ASP A 112 -8.41 -26.17 22.38
C ASP A 112 -9.67 -25.34 22.14
N TYR A 113 -10.62 -25.90 21.40
CA TYR A 113 -11.80 -25.19 20.94
C TYR A 113 -13.04 -26.08 20.90
N THR A 114 -14.15 -25.54 21.39
CA THR A 114 -15.48 -26.15 21.31
C THR A 114 -16.31 -25.40 20.26
N PRO A 115 -16.54 -26.00 19.07
CA PRO A 115 -17.36 -25.38 18.03
C PRO A 115 -18.79 -25.11 18.53
N GLY A 116 -19.36 -23.97 18.16
CA GLY A 116 -20.75 -23.67 18.47
C GLY A 116 -21.74 -24.47 17.62
N ASP A 117 -23.00 -24.53 18.05
CA ASP A 117 -24.07 -25.22 17.30
C ASP A 117 -24.15 -24.73 15.84
N GLY A 118 -24.01 -25.67 14.89
CA GLY A 118 -24.09 -25.39 13.45
C GLY A 118 -22.81 -24.83 12.84
N GLN A 119 -21.68 -24.82 13.55
CA GLN A 119 -20.37 -24.49 13.00
C GLN A 119 -19.77 -25.69 12.28
N GLU A 120 -19.29 -25.47 11.05
CA GLU A 120 -18.54 -26.49 10.31
C GLU A 120 -17.21 -26.78 10.99
N LEU A 121 -16.81 -28.05 10.96
CA LEU A 121 -15.52 -28.49 11.48
C LEU A 121 -14.40 -27.99 10.57
N LEU A 122 -13.36 -27.43 11.19
CA LEU A 122 -12.18 -26.98 10.49
C LEU A 122 -11.24 -28.18 10.28
N LEU A 123 -10.66 -28.26 9.09
CA LEU A 123 -9.85 -29.40 8.67
C LEU A 123 -8.39 -28.99 8.45
N SER A 124 -7.53 -29.99 8.31
CA SER A 124 -6.13 -29.75 7.97
C SER A 124 -6.00 -29.06 6.62
N GLY A 125 -5.21 -28.00 6.56
CA GLY A 125 -5.06 -27.12 5.40
C GLY A 125 -5.93 -25.86 5.44
N ASP A 126 -6.87 -25.75 6.39
CA ASP A 126 -7.65 -24.53 6.55
C ASP A 126 -6.82 -23.43 7.22
N ALA A 127 -6.77 -22.25 6.60
CA ALA A 127 -6.25 -21.05 7.22
C ALA A 127 -7.26 -20.53 8.24
N VAL A 128 -6.80 -20.12 9.42
CA VAL A 128 -7.64 -19.73 10.55
C VAL A 128 -7.12 -18.50 11.28
N ARG A 129 -8.05 -17.80 11.93
CA ARG A 129 -7.78 -16.79 12.95
C ARG A 129 -8.36 -17.26 14.27
N VAL A 130 -7.52 -17.29 15.29
CA VAL A 130 -7.83 -17.81 16.62
C VAL A 130 -7.83 -16.65 17.61
N TYR A 131 -8.85 -16.60 18.46
CA TYR A 131 -8.96 -15.70 19.60
C TYR A 131 -9.15 -16.55 20.85
N GLY A 132 -8.22 -16.45 21.79
CA GLY A 132 -8.28 -17.26 23.01
C GLY A 132 -7.43 -16.73 24.14
N VAL A 133 -7.30 -17.55 25.17
CA VAL A 133 -6.48 -17.28 26.35
C VAL A 133 -5.30 -18.23 26.35
N PHE A 134 -4.09 -17.70 26.53
CA PHE A 134 -2.89 -18.52 26.64
C PHE A 134 -2.84 -19.24 27.99
N GLU A 135 -2.72 -20.56 27.97
CA GLU A 135 -2.74 -21.40 29.18
C GLU A 135 -1.35 -21.89 29.61
N GLY A 136 -0.33 -21.61 28.82
CA GLY A 136 1.05 -22.02 29.08
C GLY A 136 1.58 -22.96 28.01
N LEU A 137 2.55 -23.80 28.39
CA LEU A 137 3.15 -24.78 27.50
C LEU A 137 2.61 -26.17 27.81
N SER A 138 2.45 -26.97 26.78
CA SER A 138 2.28 -28.41 26.93
C SER A 138 3.54 -29.05 27.54
N ALA A 139 3.40 -30.29 28.00
CA ALA A 139 4.51 -31.03 28.56
C ALA A 139 5.61 -31.30 27.51
N PHE A 140 6.88 -31.23 27.93
CA PHE A 140 8.04 -31.64 27.14
C PHE A 140 8.25 -33.16 27.26
N ASP A 141 7.32 -33.94 26.72
CA ASP A 141 7.35 -35.40 26.82
C ASP A 141 8.01 -36.09 25.62
N GLY A 142 8.27 -35.35 24.53
CA GLY A 142 8.90 -35.84 23.31
C GLY A 142 8.09 -36.89 22.54
N GLN A 143 6.81 -37.14 22.88
CA GLN A 143 6.00 -38.17 22.23
C GLN A 143 5.41 -37.69 20.91
N ASP A 144 4.90 -36.45 20.86
CA ASP A 144 4.48 -35.79 19.62
C ASP A 144 5.39 -34.57 19.40
N PRO A 145 6.24 -34.57 18.34
CA PRO A 145 7.13 -33.46 18.04
C PRO A 145 6.43 -32.12 17.84
N LEU A 146 5.16 -32.12 17.41
CA LEU A 146 4.36 -30.90 17.22
C LEU A 146 3.70 -30.45 18.52
N ALA A 147 3.45 -31.37 19.45
CA ALA A 147 2.82 -31.06 20.72
C ALA A 147 3.82 -30.74 21.82
N SER A 148 4.99 -31.37 21.86
CA SER A 148 5.92 -31.31 23.00
C SER A 148 6.48 -29.91 23.21
N GLY A 149 6.09 -29.24 24.31
CA GLY A 149 6.51 -27.88 24.63
C GLY A 149 5.83 -26.78 23.80
N ALA A 150 4.79 -27.12 23.04
CA ALA A 150 4.02 -26.17 22.26
C ALA A 150 3.18 -25.24 23.17
N PRO A 151 3.08 -23.95 22.84
CA PRO A 151 2.10 -23.02 23.40
C PRO A 151 0.66 -23.55 23.31
N VAL A 152 -0.11 -23.44 24.40
CA VAL A 152 -1.50 -23.89 24.48
C VAL A 152 -2.44 -22.69 24.63
N ILE A 153 -3.51 -22.69 23.85
CA ILE A 153 -4.55 -21.68 23.86
C ILE A 153 -5.91 -22.33 24.06
N ALA A 154 -6.64 -21.88 25.07
CA ALA A 154 -8.07 -22.10 25.16
C ALA A 154 -8.79 -21.07 24.29
N ALA A 155 -9.24 -21.49 23.10
CA ALA A 155 -9.89 -20.61 22.14
C ALA A 155 -11.33 -20.31 22.55
N SER A 156 -11.64 -19.01 22.58
CA SER A 156 -13.01 -18.51 22.64
C SER A 156 -13.66 -18.51 21.26
N LEU A 157 -12.86 -18.34 20.20
CA LEU A 157 -13.34 -18.33 18.83
C LEU A 157 -12.24 -18.75 17.86
N VAL A 158 -12.57 -19.65 16.94
CA VAL A 158 -11.75 -19.97 15.78
C VAL A 158 -12.57 -19.69 14.53
N LEU A 159 -12.07 -18.77 13.69
CA LEU A 159 -12.69 -18.39 12.44
C LEU A 159 -11.84 -18.90 11.28
N PRO A 160 -12.44 -19.40 10.19
CA PRO A 160 -11.70 -19.55 8.94
C PRO A 160 -11.17 -18.18 8.52
N SER A 161 -9.90 -18.13 8.14
CA SER A 161 -9.33 -16.96 7.50
C SER A 161 -9.91 -16.91 6.10
N LEU A 162 -10.83 -15.96 5.88
CA LEU A 162 -11.30 -15.68 4.54
C LEU A 162 -10.09 -15.20 3.74
N PRO A 163 -9.89 -15.69 2.51
CA PRO A 163 -8.87 -15.15 1.65
C PRO A 163 -9.06 -13.63 1.62
N GLU A 164 -8.03 -12.90 2.02
CA GLU A 164 -7.99 -11.45 1.88
C GLU A 164 -8.48 -11.15 0.48
N LYS A 165 -9.52 -10.28 0.34
CA LYS A 165 -10.12 -9.98 -0.96
C LYS A 165 -8.98 -9.78 -1.94
N THR A 166 -8.79 -10.74 -2.84
CA THR A 166 -7.94 -10.50 -3.99
C THR A 166 -8.59 -9.29 -4.64
N PRO A 167 -7.93 -8.12 -4.69
CA PRO A 167 -8.55 -6.97 -5.31
C PRO A 167 -9.04 -7.43 -6.68
N LEU A 168 -10.33 -7.18 -6.96
CA LEU A 168 -11.02 -7.63 -8.18
C LEU A 168 -10.31 -7.14 -9.46
N GLN A 169 -9.35 -6.24 -9.32
CA GLN A 169 -8.27 -5.99 -10.26
C GLN A 169 -6.95 -6.42 -9.62
N ALA A 170 -6.20 -7.30 -10.30
CA ALA A 170 -4.78 -7.46 -10.01
C ALA A 170 -4.15 -6.07 -9.96
N GLU A 171 -3.40 -5.77 -8.89
CA GLU A 171 -2.55 -4.57 -8.83
C GLU A 171 -1.78 -4.52 -10.17
N PRO A 172 -1.93 -3.47 -10.99
CA PRO A 172 -1.59 -3.55 -12.41
C PRO A 172 -0.10 -3.78 -12.68
N TYR A 173 0.74 -3.70 -11.64
CA TYR A 173 2.18 -3.91 -11.68
C TYR A 173 2.62 -4.69 -10.44
N ALA A 174 3.51 -5.66 -10.62
CA ALA A 174 4.08 -6.46 -9.54
C ALA A 174 5.12 -5.70 -8.69
N ALA A 175 5.51 -4.49 -9.11
CA ALA A 175 6.58 -3.69 -8.51
C ALA A 175 7.88 -4.49 -8.33
N SER A 176 8.17 -5.36 -9.31
CA SER A 176 9.35 -6.22 -9.35
C SER A 176 10.34 -5.70 -10.38
N ARG A 177 11.58 -6.18 -10.39
CA ARG A 177 12.56 -5.72 -11.39
C ARG A 177 12.11 -5.98 -12.84
N GLY A 178 11.38 -7.07 -13.07
CA GLY A 178 10.87 -7.42 -14.40
C GLY A 178 9.56 -6.72 -14.76
N ASP A 179 8.89 -6.12 -13.78
CA ASP A 179 7.64 -5.39 -13.92
C ASP A 179 7.59 -4.25 -12.88
N PRO A 180 8.42 -3.21 -13.07
CA PRO A 180 8.56 -2.13 -12.10
C PRO A 180 7.33 -1.23 -12.09
N ALA A 181 6.98 -0.68 -10.93
CA ALA A 181 5.84 0.22 -10.80
C ALA A 181 6.14 1.58 -11.48
N PRO A 182 5.35 2.00 -12.49
CA PRO A 182 5.55 3.29 -13.15
C PRO A 182 5.00 4.45 -12.32
N LEU A 183 5.21 5.68 -12.79
CA LEU A 183 4.65 6.88 -12.15
C LEU A 183 3.12 6.81 -12.05
N GLY A 184 2.57 7.19 -10.89
CA GLY A 184 1.15 7.17 -10.58
C GLY A 184 0.62 5.80 -10.16
N VAL A 185 1.49 4.81 -9.95
CA VAL A 185 1.13 3.49 -9.45
C VAL A 185 1.59 3.34 -8.02
N THR A 186 0.66 2.87 -7.20
CA THR A 186 0.89 2.53 -5.81
C THR A 186 1.49 1.13 -5.71
N ALA A 187 2.62 1.00 -5.01
CA ALA A 187 3.24 -0.27 -4.65
C ALA A 187 3.22 -0.45 -3.13
N LYS A 188 3.06 -1.69 -2.68
CA LYS A 188 3.00 -2.03 -1.24
C LYS A 188 4.20 -2.87 -0.83
N TYR A 189 4.98 -2.35 0.11
CA TYR A 189 6.01 -3.11 0.80
C TYR A 189 5.41 -3.66 2.08
N LYS A 190 5.40 -4.99 2.23
CA LYS A 190 4.76 -5.66 3.38
C LYS A 190 5.50 -5.47 4.70
N GLY A 191 6.70 -4.90 4.67
CA GLY A 191 7.55 -4.84 5.86
C GLY A 191 8.06 -6.23 6.25
N SER A 192 8.67 -6.30 7.42
CA SER A 192 9.03 -7.55 8.07
C SER A 192 9.17 -7.30 9.56
N TYR A 193 8.32 -7.98 10.33
CA TYR A 193 8.36 -7.98 11.78
C TYR A 193 9.75 -8.37 12.31
N TRP A 194 10.35 -9.40 11.73
CA TRP A 194 11.64 -9.97 12.14
C TRP A 194 12.82 -9.01 12.01
N SER A 195 12.80 -8.17 10.99
CA SER A 195 13.85 -7.17 10.76
C SER A 195 13.47 -5.78 11.28
N GLY A 196 12.30 -5.64 11.91
CA GLY A 196 11.75 -4.35 12.33
C GLY A 196 11.38 -3.41 11.17
N TYR A 197 11.28 -3.93 9.94
CA TYR A 197 10.96 -3.11 8.78
C TYR A 197 9.46 -2.84 8.74
N ALA A 198 9.10 -1.55 8.72
CA ALA A 198 7.72 -1.12 8.57
C ALA A 198 7.13 -1.48 7.20
N ALA A 199 5.81 -1.64 7.17
CA ALA A 199 5.05 -1.78 5.95
C ALA A 199 4.72 -0.40 5.38
N PHE A 200 4.87 -0.25 4.06
CA PHE A 200 4.69 1.03 3.38
C PHE A 200 3.83 0.89 2.13
N GLU A 201 3.03 1.91 1.87
CA GLU A 201 2.47 2.21 0.56
C GLU A 201 3.31 3.32 -0.07
N MET A 202 3.80 3.09 -1.28
CA MET A 202 4.69 4.02 -1.99
C MET A 202 4.19 4.28 -3.41
N GLU A 203 4.26 5.52 -3.85
CA GLU A 203 3.89 5.93 -5.21
C GLU A 203 4.87 6.99 -5.70
N MET A 204 5.43 6.80 -6.90
CA MET A 204 6.12 7.90 -7.58
C MET A 204 5.11 8.83 -8.22
N VAL A 205 5.07 10.08 -7.77
CA VAL A 205 4.07 11.06 -8.21
C VAL A 205 4.54 11.82 -9.46
N LEU A 206 5.83 12.19 -9.47
CA LEU A 206 6.45 13.04 -10.49
C LEU A 206 7.93 12.67 -10.63
N ALA A 207 8.43 12.62 -11.86
CA ALA A 207 9.86 12.56 -12.13
C ALA A 207 10.28 13.72 -13.04
N LEU A 208 11.29 14.50 -12.65
CA LEU A 208 11.89 15.52 -13.50
C LEU A 208 13.29 15.10 -13.92
N ARG A 209 13.62 15.40 -15.19
CA ARG A 209 14.95 15.19 -15.76
C ARG A 209 15.47 16.44 -16.47
N GLY A 210 16.74 16.45 -16.81
CA GLY A 210 17.35 17.46 -17.67
C GLY A 210 17.25 18.89 -17.11
N GLN A 211 16.84 19.82 -17.97
CA GLN A 211 16.79 21.25 -17.63
C GLN A 211 15.75 21.57 -16.57
N ALA A 212 14.60 20.91 -16.58
CA ALA A 212 13.55 21.11 -15.58
C ALA A 212 14.04 20.68 -14.19
N ALA A 213 14.72 19.54 -14.11
CA ALA A 213 15.33 19.04 -12.88
C ALA A 213 16.43 19.98 -12.38
N LEU A 214 17.34 20.41 -13.26
CA LEU A 214 18.40 21.35 -12.89
C LEU A 214 17.84 22.69 -12.38
N ALA A 215 16.86 23.26 -13.08
CA ALA A 215 16.21 24.49 -12.67
C ALA A 215 15.59 24.34 -11.27
N ARG A 216 14.91 23.22 -11.01
CA ARG A 216 14.29 22.92 -9.72
C ARG A 216 15.32 22.77 -8.60
N ALA A 217 16.44 22.09 -8.86
CA ALA A 217 17.54 21.99 -7.88
C ALA A 217 18.16 23.37 -7.57
N GLN A 218 18.37 24.20 -8.59
CA GLN A 218 18.95 25.54 -8.41
C GLN A 218 18.01 26.54 -7.73
N GLU A 219 16.70 26.35 -7.81
CA GLU A 219 15.71 27.12 -7.05
C GLU A 219 15.82 26.90 -5.54
N MET A 220 16.12 25.68 -5.10
CA MET A 220 16.32 25.38 -3.67
C MET A 220 17.56 26.11 -3.13
N THR A 221 18.64 26.08 -3.92
CA THR A 221 19.82 26.90 -3.68
C THR A 221 20.75 26.88 -4.90
N LYS A 222 21.40 28.01 -5.15
CA LYS A 222 22.46 28.13 -6.18
C LYS A 222 23.68 27.26 -5.93
N TYR A 223 23.82 26.68 -4.74
CA TYR A 223 24.94 25.81 -4.35
C TYR A 223 24.73 24.35 -4.74
N ASN A 224 23.53 23.95 -5.18
CA ASN A 224 23.35 22.65 -5.80
C ASN A 224 24.19 22.58 -7.09
N VAL A 225 24.95 21.50 -7.23
CA VAL A 225 25.99 21.36 -8.25
C VAL A 225 25.38 21.28 -9.64
N ALA A 226 25.98 21.95 -10.62
CA ALA A 226 25.62 21.71 -12.01
C ALA A 226 26.25 20.38 -12.47
N PRO A 227 25.47 19.39 -12.96
CA PRO A 227 26.01 18.14 -13.47
C PRO A 227 26.97 18.36 -14.64
N LEU A 228 27.84 17.38 -14.89
CA LEU A 228 28.70 17.38 -16.06
C LEU A 228 27.86 17.45 -17.36
N LYS A 229 28.48 17.86 -18.47
CA LYS A 229 27.77 17.95 -19.77
C LYS A 229 27.17 16.61 -20.22
N THR A 230 27.75 15.49 -19.79
CA THR A 230 27.30 14.12 -20.07
C THR A 230 26.24 13.62 -19.09
N GLN A 231 25.95 14.36 -18.02
CA GLN A 231 25.08 13.97 -16.92
C GLN A 231 23.90 14.92 -16.78
N GLU A 232 22.88 14.46 -16.06
CA GLU A 232 21.71 15.26 -15.71
C GLU A 232 21.16 14.86 -14.35
N TYR A 233 20.36 15.75 -13.76
CA TYR A 233 19.59 15.42 -12.57
C TYR A 233 18.41 14.52 -12.95
N LEU A 234 18.15 13.53 -12.10
CA LEU A 234 16.88 12.83 -11.96
C LEU A 234 16.32 13.16 -10.58
N LEU A 235 15.17 13.83 -10.55
CA LEU A 235 14.45 14.21 -9.34
C LEU A 235 13.13 13.45 -9.30
N VAL A 236 12.85 12.73 -8.21
CA VAL A 236 11.63 11.92 -8.08
C VAL A 236 10.90 12.25 -6.79
N TRP A 237 9.63 12.63 -6.92
CA TRP A 237 8.73 12.83 -5.80
C TRP A 237 8.02 11.52 -5.49
N LEU A 238 8.19 11.05 -4.26
CA LEU A 238 7.61 9.85 -3.70
C LEU A 238 6.56 10.22 -2.66
N ARG A 239 5.34 9.73 -2.83
CA ARG A 239 4.34 9.68 -1.77
C ARG A 239 4.58 8.39 -1.00
N VAL A 240 4.73 8.51 0.32
CA VAL A 240 4.96 7.37 1.20
C VAL A 240 3.97 7.44 2.35
N LYS A 241 3.27 6.34 2.59
CA LYS A 241 2.37 6.15 3.73
C LYS A 241 2.80 4.92 4.53
N ALA A 242 2.96 5.08 5.83
CA ALA A 242 3.21 3.97 6.72
C ALA A 242 1.91 3.21 6.97
N LEU A 243 1.91 1.91 6.67
CA LEU A 243 0.77 1.02 6.88
C LEU A 243 0.85 0.35 8.25
N GLU A 244 2.04 -0.09 8.64
CA GLU A 244 2.31 -0.74 9.92
C GLU A 244 3.71 -0.38 10.39
N ALA A 245 3.88 -0.14 11.68
CA ALA A 245 5.15 0.18 12.30
C ALA A 245 5.40 -0.75 13.50
N PRO A 246 6.09 -1.89 13.31
CA PRO A 246 6.25 -2.92 14.36
C PRO A 246 6.85 -2.38 15.66
N GLU A 247 7.74 -1.39 15.58
CA GLU A 247 8.37 -0.75 16.75
C GLU A 247 7.73 0.61 17.11
N GLY A 248 6.48 0.84 16.68
CA GLY A 248 5.74 2.09 16.88
C GLY A 248 6.23 3.26 16.04
N LYS A 249 7.27 3.08 15.23
CA LYS A 249 7.81 4.10 14.32
C LYS A 249 8.32 3.45 13.03
N ALA A 250 7.84 3.93 11.90
CA ALA A 250 8.24 3.48 10.58
C ALA A 250 9.48 4.27 10.12
N ASP A 251 10.66 3.69 10.32
CA ASP A 251 11.92 4.24 9.86
C ASP A 251 12.01 4.18 8.33
N ILE A 252 12.30 5.31 7.70
CA ILE A 252 12.54 5.42 6.27
C ILE A 252 13.50 6.58 5.98
N SER A 253 14.44 6.35 5.08
CA SER A 253 15.45 7.33 4.69
C SER A 253 15.73 7.29 3.20
N GLU A 254 16.37 8.33 2.69
CA GLU A 254 16.85 8.36 1.29
C GLU A 254 17.88 7.25 1.01
N GLY A 255 18.58 6.75 2.04
CA GLY A 255 19.57 5.68 1.93
C GLY A 255 18.96 4.29 1.72
N ASP A 256 17.65 4.14 1.91
CA ASP A 256 16.93 2.89 1.64
C ASP A 256 16.61 2.71 0.14
N PHE A 257 16.91 3.73 -0.68
CA PHE A 257 16.68 3.76 -2.10
C PHE A 257 17.99 3.72 -2.88
N SER A 258 18.05 2.87 -3.90
CA SER A 258 19.15 2.83 -4.86
C SER A 258 18.64 3.15 -6.26
N PHE A 259 19.46 3.84 -7.05
CA PHE A 259 19.22 4.11 -8.45
C PHE A 259 20.06 3.15 -9.29
N VAL A 260 19.44 2.36 -10.15
CA VAL A 260 20.10 1.30 -10.93
C VAL A 260 20.00 1.64 -12.40
N SER A 261 21.13 1.83 -13.07
CA SER A 261 21.22 2.12 -14.51
C SER A 261 20.58 1.01 -15.35
N ALA A 262 20.30 1.30 -16.63
CA ALA A 262 19.83 0.27 -17.56
C ALA A 262 20.83 -0.89 -17.73
N SER A 263 22.13 -0.65 -17.50
CA SER A 263 23.17 -1.68 -17.50
C SER A 263 23.28 -2.47 -16.19
N GLY A 264 22.50 -2.10 -15.16
CA GLY A 264 22.51 -2.75 -13.85
C GLY A 264 23.57 -2.24 -12.87
N ALA A 265 24.23 -1.12 -13.17
CA ALA A 265 25.18 -0.47 -12.26
C ALA A 265 24.43 0.50 -11.34
N GLU A 266 24.85 0.57 -10.07
CA GLU A 266 24.25 1.50 -9.10
C GLU A 266 24.84 2.90 -9.25
N TYR A 267 23.96 3.90 -9.32
CA TYR A 267 24.34 5.30 -9.19
C TYR A 267 24.38 5.70 -7.71
N LEU A 268 25.28 6.64 -7.39
CA LEU A 268 25.31 7.24 -6.07
C LEU A 268 24.09 8.16 -5.88
N PRO A 269 23.37 8.04 -4.75
CA PRO A 269 22.35 9.01 -4.37
C PRO A 269 22.95 10.42 -4.28
N HIS A 270 22.16 11.43 -4.62
CA HIS A 270 22.58 12.83 -4.54
C HIS A 270 21.68 13.61 -3.58
N TYR A 271 22.24 14.06 -2.46
CA TYR A 271 21.52 14.87 -1.49
C TYR A 271 21.42 16.33 -1.95
N LEU A 272 20.18 16.82 -2.11
CA LEU A 272 19.91 18.21 -2.46
C LEU A 272 20.06 19.12 -1.24
N LEU A 273 20.80 20.21 -1.41
CA LEU A 273 20.88 21.26 -0.41
C LEU A 273 19.56 22.04 -0.37
N ASN A 274 19.08 22.35 0.85
CA ASN A 274 17.83 23.06 1.13
C ASN A 274 16.56 22.38 0.57
N SER A 275 16.56 21.06 0.40
CA SER A 275 15.31 20.33 0.13
C SER A 275 14.37 20.45 1.34
N THR A 276 13.14 20.89 1.10
CA THR A 276 12.09 20.98 2.13
C THR A 276 11.24 19.71 2.21
N GLU A 277 11.37 18.83 1.22
CA GLU A 277 10.57 17.61 1.04
C GLU A 277 11.47 16.39 1.32
N THR A 278 12.02 16.30 2.53
CA THR A 278 12.92 15.20 2.92
C THR A 278 12.13 14.02 3.50
N LEU A 279 12.66 12.81 3.32
CA LEU A 279 12.11 11.62 3.98
C LEU A 279 12.31 11.75 5.50
N ARG A 280 11.21 11.58 6.24
CA ARG A 280 11.21 11.53 7.69
C ARG A 280 10.52 10.26 8.17
N ASN A 281 10.87 9.85 9.38
CA ASN A 281 10.19 8.73 10.02
C ASN A 281 8.69 9.04 10.16
N LEU A 282 7.88 8.01 9.95
CA LEU A 282 6.42 8.09 10.02
C LEU A 282 5.92 7.29 11.21
N PHE A 283 4.74 7.65 11.69
CA PHE A 283 3.92 6.78 12.54
C PHE A 283 2.88 6.08 11.67
N GLU A 284 2.27 5.01 12.18
CA GLU A 284 1.22 4.28 11.47
C GLU A 284 0.11 5.20 10.96
N GLY A 285 -0.31 5.01 9.70
CA GLY A 285 -1.26 5.87 9.01
C GLY A 285 -0.70 7.22 8.56
N GLY A 286 0.50 7.61 9.02
CA GLY A 286 1.19 8.82 8.60
C GLY A 286 1.59 8.77 7.14
N GLU A 287 1.50 9.92 6.48
CA GLU A 287 1.78 10.08 5.06
C GLU A 287 2.64 11.32 4.81
N GLN A 288 3.55 11.23 3.85
CA GLN A 288 4.36 12.35 3.40
C GLN A 288 4.64 12.27 1.90
N THR A 289 5.00 13.42 1.32
CA THR A 289 5.68 13.46 0.03
C THR A 289 7.14 13.85 0.27
N ALA A 290 8.06 13.10 -0.33
CA ALA A 290 9.48 13.35 -0.26
C ALA A 290 10.12 13.37 -1.65
N LEU A 291 11.20 14.10 -1.79
CA LEU A 291 11.99 14.24 -2.98
C LEU A 291 13.30 13.48 -2.80
N ILE A 292 13.55 12.50 -3.66
CA ILE A 292 14.85 11.85 -3.81
C ILE A 292 15.51 12.28 -5.12
N ALA A 293 16.84 12.30 -5.14
CA ALA A 293 17.59 12.81 -6.27
C ALA A 293 18.83 11.97 -6.58
N CYS A 294 19.18 11.94 -7.86
CA CYS A 294 20.39 11.31 -8.37
C CYS A 294 20.95 12.13 -9.55
N ILE A 295 22.26 12.02 -9.79
CA ILE A 295 22.90 12.50 -11.01
C ILE A 295 23.22 11.29 -11.87
N ILE A 296 22.62 11.24 -13.05
CA ILE A 296 22.66 10.09 -13.96
C ILE A 296 23.28 10.47 -15.30
N ASP A 297 23.72 9.49 -16.08
CA ASP A 297 24.19 9.74 -17.44
C ASP A 297 23.00 10.09 -18.36
N LYS A 298 23.21 11.07 -19.24
CA LYS A 298 22.16 11.52 -20.17
C LYS A 298 21.74 10.39 -21.09
N GLY A 299 20.43 10.20 -21.19
CA GLY A 299 19.82 9.17 -22.05
C GLY A 299 19.78 7.77 -21.43
N ASP A 300 20.31 7.58 -20.22
CA ASP A 300 20.09 6.34 -19.47
C ASP A 300 18.64 6.25 -18.95
N LYS A 301 18.20 5.03 -18.64
CA LYS A 301 16.85 4.71 -18.14
C LYS A 301 16.94 3.98 -16.80
N PRO A 302 17.35 4.67 -15.73
CA PRO A 302 17.54 4.01 -14.45
C PRO A 302 16.20 3.64 -13.81
N LEU A 303 16.19 2.53 -13.09
CA LEU A 303 15.12 2.15 -12.17
C LEU A 303 15.47 2.61 -10.75
N ILE A 304 14.46 2.76 -9.90
CA ILE A 304 14.63 2.97 -8.47
C ILE A 304 14.25 1.69 -7.76
N VAL A 305 15.02 1.29 -6.76
CA VAL A 305 14.71 0.14 -5.90
C VAL A 305 14.72 0.56 -4.44
N TYR A 306 13.65 0.22 -3.73
CA TYR A 306 13.56 0.33 -2.28
C TYR A 306 13.94 -1.00 -1.62
N GLN A 307 14.81 -0.94 -0.61
CA GLN A 307 15.34 -2.10 0.10
C GLN A 307 15.91 -3.17 -0.86
N PRO A 308 16.93 -2.86 -1.68
CA PRO A 308 17.47 -3.78 -2.70
C PRO A 308 18.02 -5.10 -2.15
N ARG A 309 18.30 -5.16 -0.85
CA ARG A 309 18.80 -6.36 -0.15
C ARG A 309 17.70 -7.16 0.55
N SER A 310 16.45 -6.69 0.52
CA SER A 310 15.32 -7.44 1.07
C SER A 310 14.96 -8.63 0.18
N GLU A 311 14.18 -9.56 0.73
CA GLU A 311 13.64 -10.70 -0.03
C GLU A 311 12.58 -10.27 -1.05
N SER A 312 11.95 -9.10 -0.84
CA SER A 312 10.88 -8.56 -1.68
C SER A 312 11.10 -7.07 -1.97
N PRO A 313 12.17 -6.72 -2.72
CA PRO A 313 12.48 -5.33 -3.04
C PRO A 313 11.39 -4.72 -3.92
N LEU A 314 11.03 -3.46 -3.68
CA LEU A 314 10.12 -2.74 -4.57
C LEU A 314 10.90 -2.02 -5.65
N TRP A 315 10.56 -2.29 -6.90
CA TRP A 315 11.15 -1.67 -8.08
C TRP A 315 10.17 -0.70 -8.71
N PHE A 316 10.68 0.47 -9.08
CA PHE A 316 9.93 1.57 -9.65
C PHE A 316 10.61 2.05 -10.94
N ASP A 317 9.80 2.38 -11.94
CA ASP A 317 10.25 2.97 -13.20
C ASP A 317 9.90 4.47 -13.27
N PRO A 318 10.86 5.37 -12.98
CA PRO A 318 10.62 6.81 -13.07
C PRO A 318 10.53 7.33 -14.50
N ASN A 319 10.67 6.46 -15.52
CA ASN A 319 10.71 6.85 -16.93
C ASN A 319 9.39 6.59 -17.66
N SER A 320 8.46 5.87 -17.04
CA SER A 320 7.12 5.60 -17.58
C SER A 320 6.02 6.01 -16.60
N ARG A 321 4.80 6.14 -17.12
CA ARG A 321 3.62 6.55 -16.35
C ARG A 321 2.44 5.66 -16.67
N HIS A 322 1.65 5.34 -15.66
CA HIS A 322 0.39 4.67 -15.86
C HIS A 322 -0.63 5.61 -16.53
N VAL A 323 -1.22 5.14 -17.63
CA VAL A 323 -2.21 5.90 -18.39
C VAL A 323 -3.58 5.76 -17.74
N LEU A 324 -4.15 6.87 -17.30
CA LEU A 324 -5.47 6.92 -16.68
C LEU A 324 -6.59 6.89 -17.72
N ASP A 325 -7.66 6.12 -17.46
CA ASP A 325 -8.89 6.26 -18.24
C ASP A 325 -9.65 7.52 -17.81
N LEU A 326 -9.67 8.51 -18.70
CA LEU A 326 -10.38 9.77 -18.52
C LEU A 326 -11.57 9.91 -19.48
N SER A 327 -12.08 8.81 -20.03
CA SER A 327 -13.19 8.80 -20.99
C SER A 327 -14.47 9.45 -20.45
N ALA A 328 -14.76 9.25 -19.16
CA ALA A 328 -15.93 9.83 -18.48
C ALA A 328 -15.74 11.31 -18.08
N ARG A 329 -14.52 11.85 -18.16
CA ARG A 329 -14.20 13.21 -17.71
C ARG A 329 -14.43 14.24 -18.82
N GLN A 330 -15.17 15.30 -18.49
CA GLN A 330 -15.40 16.44 -19.38
C GLN A 330 -14.31 17.50 -19.18
N PHE A 331 -13.84 18.11 -20.27
CA PHE A 331 -12.85 19.18 -20.24
C PHE A 331 -13.37 20.42 -20.95
N SER A 332 -13.11 21.58 -20.35
CA SER A 332 -13.34 22.89 -20.99
C SER A 332 -12.00 23.41 -21.52
N PRO A 333 -11.93 23.90 -22.78
CA PRO A 333 -10.69 24.43 -23.32
C PRO A 333 -10.11 25.57 -22.47
N ILE A 334 -8.82 25.49 -22.15
CA ILE A 334 -8.13 26.51 -21.35
C ILE A 334 -7.29 27.39 -22.29
N GLN A 335 -7.65 28.67 -22.33
CA GLN A 335 -6.98 29.70 -23.12
C GLN A 335 -5.74 30.25 -22.41
N GLN A 336 -4.90 30.98 -23.13
CA GLN A 336 -3.75 31.67 -22.55
C GLN A 336 -4.18 32.59 -21.40
N ASN A 337 -3.39 32.59 -20.32
CA ASN A 337 -3.69 33.24 -19.03
C ASN A 337 -4.96 32.73 -18.30
N GLY A 338 -5.64 31.72 -18.85
CA GLY A 338 -6.70 31.00 -18.17
C GLY A 338 -6.18 30.22 -16.97
N ALA A 339 -7.00 30.14 -15.94
CA ALA A 339 -6.75 29.35 -14.73
C ALA A 339 -7.72 28.16 -14.69
N SER A 340 -7.24 27.02 -14.23
CA SER A 340 -8.01 25.81 -13.98
C SER A 340 -7.28 24.98 -12.91
N PRO A 341 -7.99 24.18 -12.09
CA PRO A 341 -7.36 23.22 -11.17
C PRO A 341 -6.36 22.28 -11.84
N ASP A 342 -6.49 22.06 -13.15
CA ASP A 342 -5.61 21.17 -13.92
C ASP A 342 -4.30 21.83 -14.38
N VAL A 343 -4.20 23.17 -14.37
CA VAL A 343 -3.01 23.88 -14.88
C VAL A 343 -1.72 23.47 -14.16
N PRO A 344 -1.67 23.33 -12.81
CA PRO A 344 -0.48 22.83 -12.13
C PRO A 344 -0.08 21.42 -12.61
N ARG A 345 -1.06 20.52 -12.82
CA ARG A 345 -0.80 19.16 -13.29
C ARG A 345 -0.30 19.16 -14.74
N ILE A 346 -0.89 19.96 -15.62
CA ILE A 346 -0.43 20.18 -17.00
C ILE A 346 1.02 20.64 -17.03
N LYS A 347 1.39 21.62 -16.20
CA LYS A 347 2.78 22.12 -16.09
C LYS A 347 3.74 21.03 -15.64
N ALA A 348 3.36 20.27 -14.62
CA ALA A 348 4.18 19.17 -14.11
C ALA A 348 4.42 18.10 -15.18
N LEU A 349 3.38 17.69 -15.91
CA LEU A 349 3.49 16.69 -16.98
C LEU A 349 4.33 17.18 -18.16
N LEU A 350 4.14 18.42 -18.60
CA LEU A 350 4.97 18.99 -19.67
C LEU A 350 6.44 19.10 -19.24
N ALA A 351 6.72 19.39 -17.97
CA ALA A 351 8.08 19.44 -17.45
C ALA A 351 8.71 18.06 -17.31
N GLU A 352 7.95 17.09 -16.79
CA GLU A 352 8.32 15.67 -16.76
C GLU A 352 8.67 15.18 -18.18
N MET A 353 7.81 15.46 -19.16
CA MET A 353 8.01 15.11 -20.57
C MET A 353 9.02 16.02 -21.31
N GLY A 354 9.66 16.98 -20.61
CA GLY A 354 10.75 17.81 -21.11
C GLY A 354 10.36 18.96 -22.06
N PHE A 355 9.06 19.17 -22.29
CA PHE A 355 8.54 20.31 -23.06
C PHE A 355 8.62 21.62 -22.27
N LEU A 356 8.55 21.56 -20.94
CA LEU A 356 8.64 22.73 -20.07
C LEU A 356 9.96 22.72 -19.29
N ARG A 357 10.79 23.75 -19.51
CA ARG A 357 12.13 23.86 -18.89
C ARG A 357 12.13 24.28 -17.42
N LYS A 358 11.02 24.84 -16.94
CA LYS A 358 10.91 25.38 -15.58
C LYS A 358 9.46 25.30 -15.13
N LEU A 359 9.22 24.73 -13.94
CA LEU A 359 7.94 24.85 -13.27
C LEU A 359 7.85 26.20 -12.56
N ASP A 360 6.77 26.93 -12.80
CA ASP A 360 6.40 28.08 -12.00
C ASP A 360 5.18 27.74 -11.12
N SER A 361 5.00 28.46 -10.01
CA SER A 361 3.91 28.25 -9.05
C SER A 361 2.60 28.94 -9.44
N SER A 362 2.51 29.55 -10.64
CA SER A 362 1.28 30.20 -11.06
C SER A 362 0.22 29.16 -11.41
N ASP A 363 -1.05 29.52 -11.19
CA ASP A 363 -2.23 28.78 -11.62
C ASP A 363 -2.63 29.06 -13.09
N LYS A 364 -1.84 29.86 -13.83
CA LYS A 364 -2.16 30.31 -15.19
C LYS A 364 -1.33 29.65 -16.28
N LEU A 365 -1.94 29.51 -17.47
CA LEU A 365 -1.23 29.14 -18.71
C LEU A 365 -0.40 30.33 -19.24
N SER A 366 0.85 30.40 -18.81
CA SER A 366 1.81 31.39 -19.31
C SER A 366 2.18 31.14 -20.77
N SER A 367 2.84 32.12 -21.41
CA SER A 367 3.33 31.98 -22.80
C SER A 367 4.32 30.82 -22.97
N ALA A 368 5.11 30.52 -21.95
CA ALA A 368 6.03 29.38 -21.95
C ALA A 368 5.26 28.05 -21.96
N VAL A 369 4.21 27.93 -21.15
CA VAL A 369 3.37 26.72 -21.14
C VAL A 369 2.60 26.56 -22.45
N ARG A 370 2.10 27.66 -23.02
CA ARG A 370 1.46 27.65 -24.35
C ARG A 370 2.40 27.10 -25.42
N SER A 371 3.67 27.52 -25.40
CA SER A 371 4.69 27.03 -26.33
C SER A 371 4.98 25.54 -26.12
N ALA A 372 5.10 25.10 -24.86
CA ALA A 372 5.28 23.70 -24.51
C ALA A 372 4.09 22.82 -24.94
N LEU A 373 2.85 23.30 -24.77
CA LEU A 373 1.63 22.63 -25.26
C LEU A 373 1.65 22.48 -26.79
N ALA A 374 2.04 23.52 -27.52
CA ALA A 374 2.13 23.47 -28.98
C ALA A 374 3.17 22.42 -29.45
N GLU A 375 4.31 22.31 -28.76
CA GLU A 375 5.32 21.29 -29.03
C GLU A 375 4.81 19.87 -28.72
N TYR A 376 4.14 19.69 -27.58
CA TYR A 376 3.51 18.43 -27.20
C TYR A 376 2.44 17.98 -28.21
N GLN A 377 1.54 18.88 -28.60
CA GLN A 377 0.53 18.65 -29.64
C GLN A 377 1.18 18.23 -30.96
N LYS A 378 2.24 18.94 -31.39
CA LYS A 378 2.97 18.59 -32.60
C LYS A 378 3.61 17.20 -32.50
N ALA A 379 4.15 16.83 -31.35
CA ALA A 379 4.76 15.52 -31.12
C ALA A 379 3.71 14.38 -31.17
N LEU A 380 2.47 14.66 -30.80
CA LEU A 380 1.33 13.73 -30.95
C LEU A 380 0.69 13.73 -32.34
N GLY A 381 1.13 14.61 -33.26
CA GLY A 381 0.49 14.77 -34.56
C GLY A 381 -0.82 15.57 -34.53
N LEU A 382 -1.12 16.26 -33.43
CA LEU A 382 -2.27 17.15 -33.29
C LEU A 382 -1.96 18.53 -33.90
N LYS A 383 -3.02 19.35 -34.06
CA LYS A 383 -2.86 20.75 -34.44
C LYS A 383 -2.21 21.53 -33.29
N ALA A 384 -1.03 22.11 -33.55
CA ALA A 384 -0.27 22.91 -32.58
C ALA A 384 -0.91 24.29 -32.32
N SER A 385 -2.05 24.32 -31.62
CA SER A 385 -2.75 25.55 -31.20
C SER A 385 -2.07 26.24 -30.02
N GLY A 386 -1.38 25.45 -29.18
CA GLY A 386 -0.86 25.83 -27.88
C GLY A 386 -1.94 26.04 -26.82
N GLU A 387 -3.21 25.86 -27.17
CA GLU A 387 -4.33 25.90 -26.25
C GLU A 387 -4.53 24.51 -25.66
N ALA A 388 -4.90 24.42 -24.38
CA ALA A 388 -5.25 23.13 -23.79
C ALA A 388 -6.71 22.81 -24.18
N ASP A 389 -6.93 22.41 -25.42
CA ASP A 389 -8.23 21.91 -25.88
C ASP A 389 -8.58 20.56 -25.22
N GLU A 390 -9.83 20.10 -25.41
CA GLU A 390 -10.34 18.89 -24.75
C GLU A 390 -9.49 17.64 -25.08
N GLU A 391 -9.10 17.47 -26.33
CA GLU A 391 -8.29 16.32 -26.76
C GLU A 391 -6.88 16.37 -26.15
N THR A 392 -6.25 17.55 -26.19
CA THR A 392 -4.93 17.79 -25.58
C THR A 392 -4.96 17.55 -24.08
N GLN A 393 -5.99 18.06 -23.38
CA GLN A 393 -6.15 17.85 -21.94
C GLN A 393 -6.33 16.36 -21.61
N ARG A 394 -7.18 15.65 -22.37
CA ARG A 394 -7.41 14.23 -22.15
C ARG A 394 -6.14 13.41 -22.31
N LEU A 395 -5.36 13.62 -23.38
CA LEU A 395 -4.11 12.90 -23.62
C LEU A 395 -3.04 13.27 -22.61
N LEU A 396 -2.85 14.55 -22.33
CA LEU A 396 -1.82 15.00 -21.40
C LEU A 396 -2.13 14.53 -19.97
N LEU A 397 -3.33 14.79 -19.47
CA LEU A 397 -3.72 14.48 -18.09
C LEU A 397 -3.88 12.99 -17.83
N SER A 398 -4.16 12.19 -18.86
CA SER A 398 -4.10 10.72 -18.74
C SER A 398 -2.66 10.21 -18.60
N GLY A 399 -1.65 11.02 -18.95
CA GLY A 399 -0.25 10.66 -18.84
C GLY A 399 0.32 10.02 -20.11
N VAL A 400 -0.33 10.18 -21.26
CA VAL A 400 0.16 9.65 -22.54
C VAL A 400 1.44 10.37 -22.95
N TYR A 401 2.49 9.60 -23.20
CA TYR A 401 3.73 10.10 -23.77
C TYR A 401 3.60 10.19 -25.30
N PRO A 402 4.17 11.20 -25.96
CA PRO A 402 4.24 11.22 -27.41
C PRO A 402 5.05 10.03 -27.95
N PRO A 403 4.75 9.53 -29.16
CA PRO A 403 5.50 8.43 -29.76
C PRO A 403 7.01 8.71 -29.81
N GLY A 404 7.82 7.74 -29.37
CA GLY A 404 9.28 7.89 -29.32
C GLY A 404 9.80 8.77 -28.18
N LEU A 405 8.91 9.28 -27.32
CA LEU A 405 9.24 9.97 -26.08
C LEU A 405 9.02 9.08 -24.84
N GLU A 406 8.53 7.85 -25.00
CA GLU A 406 8.56 6.81 -23.95
C GLU A 406 10.00 6.67 -23.45
N ARG A 407 10.24 7.11 -22.20
CA ARG A 407 11.59 7.46 -21.77
C ARG A 407 12.42 6.32 -21.27
#